data_AF-A0A2N5PL81-F1
#
_entry.id   AF-A0A2N5PL81-F1
#
_cell.length_a   1.000
_cell.length_b   1.000
_cell.length_c   1.000
_cell.angle_alpha   90.00
_cell.angle_beta   90.00
_cell.angle_gamma   90.00
#
_symmetry.space_group_name_H-M   'P 1'
#
loop_
_entity.id
_entity.type
_entity.pdbx_description
1 polymer ?
#
loop_
_entity_poly.entity_id
_entity_poly.type
_entity_poly.pdbx_seq_one_letter_code
_entity_poly.pdbx_strand_id
1 'polypeptide(L)' 'MCNLSKGVEEKGIQKGIEKGIEQGIEKGILLSIRNLMETMGWSVEQAMESLKIPEEEKTKYSDELI' A
#
# COMPACT_ATOMS: atom_id res chain seq x y z
N MET A 1 -33.17 6.93 -18.43
CA MET A 1 -32.21 7.42 -17.39
C MET A 1 -31.81 6.36 -16.35
N CYS A 2 -32.58 5.29 -16.10
CA CYS A 2 -32.24 4.25 -15.10
C CYS A 2 -30.91 3.47 -15.33
N ASN A 3 -30.40 3.40 -16.56
CA ASN A 3 -29.17 2.65 -16.84
C ASN A 3 -27.89 3.48 -16.59
N LEU A 4 -28.00 4.82 -16.65
CA LEU A 4 -26.87 5.71 -16.41
C LEU A 4 -26.53 5.79 -14.92
N SER A 5 -27.53 5.86 -14.04
CA SER A 5 -27.32 5.91 -12.59
C SER A 5 -26.66 4.64 -12.07
N LYS A 6 -27.13 3.46 -12.51
CA LYS A 6 -26.52 2.16 -12.16
C LYS A 6 -25.06 2.07 -12.61
N GLY A 7 -24.77 2.46 -13.86
CA GLY A 7 -23.39 2.43 -14.36
C GLY A 7 -22.45 3.41 -13.64
N VAL A 8 -22.95 4.53 -13.11
CA VAL A 8 -22.16 5.45 -12.28
C VAL A 8 -21.92 4.86 -10.89
N GLU A 9 -22.94 4.27 -10.28
CA GLU A 9 -22.86 3.61 -8.97
C GLU A 9 -21.87 2.43 -8.98
N GLU A 10 -21.99 1.53 -9.96
CA GLU A 10 -21.09 0.39 -10.14
C GLU A 10 -19.63 0.84 -10.29
N LYS A 11 -19.37 1.86 -11.12
CA LYS A 11 -18.03 2.44 -11.27
C LYS A 11 -17.52 3.09 -9.99
N GLY A 12 -18.40 3.72 -9.22
CA GLY A 12 -18.07 4.31 -7.93
C GLY A 12 -17.62 3.26 -6.93
N ILE A 13 -18.39 2.18 -6.80
CA ILE A 13 -18.08 1.05 -5.92
C ILE A 13 -16.77 0.39 -6.34
N GLN A 14 -16.59 0.08 -7.63
CA GLN A 14 -15.36 -0.54 -8.12
C GLN A 14 -14.12 0.31 -7.79
N LYS A 15 -14.16 1.62 -8.09
CA LYS A 15 -13.06 2.54 -7.75
C LYS A 15 -12.81 2.63 -6.26
N GLY A 16 -13.87 2.60 -5.44
CA GLY A 16 -13.74 2.62 -3.99
C GLY A 16 -13.04 1.38 -3.45
N ILE A 17 -13.40 0.20 -3.97
CA ILE A 17 -12.78 -1.08 -3.61
C ILE A 17 -11.31 -1.10 -4.05
N GLU A 18 -11.01 -0.74 -5.30
CA GLU A 18 -9.65 -0.70 -5.84
C GLU A 18 -8.75 0.21 -4.97
N LYS A 19 -9.19 1.44 -4.69
CA LYS A 19 -8.45 2.37 -3.83
C LYS A 19 -8.30 1.85 -2.41
N GLY A 20 -9.33 1.24 -1.85
CA GLY A 20 -9.30 0.70 -0.49
C GLY A 20 -8.30 -0.44 -0.35
N ILE A 21 -8.23 -1.33 -1.36
CA ILE A 21 -7.26 -2.42 -1.41
C ILE A 21 -5.84 -1.87 -1.55
N GLU A 22 -5.61 -0.93 -2.47
CA GLU A 22 -4.31 -0.30 -2.69
C GLU A 22 -3.78 0.36 -1.40
N GLN A 23 -4.59 1.19 -0.75
CA GLN A 23 -4.25 1.84 0.51
C GLN A 23 -4.01 0.84 1.65
N GLY A 24 -4.78 -0.25 1.69
CA GLY A 24 -4.64 -1.30 2.69
C GLY A 24 -3.31 -2.04 2.56
N ILE A 25 -2.93 -2.39 1.32
CA ILE A 25 -1.66 -3.06 1.01
C ILE A 25 -0.49 -2.15 1.41
N GLU A 26 -0.51 -0.89 1.00
CA GLU A 26 0.53 0.08 1.30
C GLU A 26 0.74 0.27 2.82
N LYS A 27 -0.35 0.46 3.58
CA LYS A 27 -0.28 0.55 5.04
C LYS A 27 0.25 -0.72 5.67
N GLY A 28 -0.14 -1.88 5.15
CA GLY A 28 0.33 -3.19 5.62
C GLY A 28 1.84 -3.37 5.41
N ILE A 29 2.37 -2.93 4.27
CA ILE A 29 3.80 -2.96 3.97
C ILE A 29 4.56 -2.04 4.92
N LEU A 30 4.14 -0.78 5.09
CA LEU A 30 4.77 0.16 6.02
C LEU A 30 4.81 -0.36 7.46
N LEU A 31 3.69 -0.93 7.92
CA LEU A 31 3.63 -1.55 9.25
C LEU A 31 4.61 -2.72 9.36
N SER A 32 4.71 -3.54 8.32
CA SER A 32 5.64 -4.67 8.29
C SER A 32 7.09 -4.20 8.35
N ILE A 33 7.45 -3.16 7.58
CA ILE A 33 8.79 -2.55 7.62
C ILE A 33 9.11 -2.04 9.03
N ARG A 34 8.21 -1.25 9.64
CA ARG A 34 8.40 -0.73 11.00
C ARG A 34 8.57 -1.86 12.02
N ASN A 35 7.72 -2.88 11.96
CA ASN A 35 7.82 -4.02 12.88
C ASN A 35 9.16 -4.75 12.73
N LEU A 36 9.67 -4.92 11.51
CA LEU A 36 10.98 -5.53 11.29
C LEU A 36 12.12 -4.66 11.86
N MET A 37 12.06 -3.34 11.67
CA MET A 37 13.02 -2.41 12.25
C MET A 37 13.00 -2.48 13.79
N GLU A 38 11.81 -2.46 14.39
CA GLU A 38 11.65 -2.47 15.85
C GLU A 38 12.05 -3.81 16.48
N THR A 39 11.63 -4.93 15.89
CA THR A 39 11.79 -6.26 16.52
C THR A 39 13.12 -6.93 16.20
N MET A 40 13.67 -6.69 15.00
CA MET A 40 14.93 -7.29 14.56
C MET A 40 16.10 -6.30 14.60
N GLY A 41 15.84 -5.01 14.82
CA GLY A 41 16.87 -3.96 14.77
C GLY A 41 17.40 -3.71 13.36
N TRP A 42 16.63 -4.08 12.33
CA TRP A 42 17.04 -3.91 10.93
C TRP A 42 16.97 -2.43 10.49
N SER A 43 17.83 -2.06 9.54
CA SER A 43 17.66 -0.81 8.81
C SER A 43 16.41 -0.88 7.92
N VAL A 44 15.95 0.30 7.47
CA VAL A 44 14.81 0.36 6.55
C VAL A 44 15.10 -0.41 5.25
N GLU A 45 16.32 -0.30 4.72
CA GLU A 45 16.75 -1.01 3.50
C GLU A 45 16.73 -2.53 3.70
N GLN A 46 17.23 -3.02 4.84
CA GLN A 46 17.23 -4.44 5.17
C GLN A 46 15.80 -4.99 5.29
N ALA A 47 14.91 -4.24 5.93
CA ALA A 47 13.50 -4.62 6.04
C ALA A 47 12.81 -4.66 4.67
N MET A 48 13.01 -3.65 3.83
CA MET A 48 12.46 -3.61 2.47
C MET A 48 13.01 -4.73 1.58
N GLU A 49 14.30 -5.03 1.67
CA GLU A 49 14.93 -6.14 0.94
C GLU A 49 14.38 -7.50 1.39
N SER A 50 14.19 -7.70 2.70
CA SER A 50 13.59 -8.93 3.24
C SER A 50 12.14 -9.12 2.79
N LEU A 51 11.39 -8.03 2.65
CA LEU A 51 10.01 -8.06 2.11
C LEU A 51 9.99 -8.16 0.57
N LYS A 52 11.15 -8.15 -0.08
CA LYS A 52 11.32 -8.20 -1.54
C LYS A 52 10.57 -7.08 -2.26
N ILE A 53 10.58 -5.88 -1.68
CA ILE A 53 9.98 -4.71 -2.29
C ILE A 53 10.82 -4.33 -3.52
N PRO A 54 10.20 -4.19 -4.72
CA PRO A 54 10.90 -3.75 -5.93
C PRO A 54 11.56 -2.39 -5.75
N GLU A 55 12.71 -2.18 -6.41
CA GLU A 55 13.48 -0.95 -6.26
C GLU A 55 12.67 0.29 -6.66
N GLU A 56 11.83 0.18 -7.69
CA GLU A 56 10.92 1.26 -8.12
C GLU A 56 9.90 1.68 -7.05
N GLU A 57 9.57 0.80 -6.10
CA GLU A 57 8.61 1.07 -5.05
C GLU A 57 9.28 1.51 -3.73
N LYS A 58 10.57 1.26 -3.54
CA LYS A 58 11.24 1.59 -2.27
C LYS A 58 11.15 3.06 -1.92
N THR A 59 11.32 3.96 -2.91
CA THR A 59 11.20 5.41 -2.70
C THR A 59 9.85 5.80 -2.09
N LYS A 60 8.77 5.13 -2.51
CA LYS A 60 7.41 5.37 -1.98
C LYS A 60 7.35 5.19 -0.47
N TYR A 61 7.99 4.14 0.04
CA TYR A 61 7.95 3.79 1.45
C TYR A 61 9.02 4.52 2.26
N SER A 62 10.15 4.89 1.65
CA SER A 62 11.20 5.66 2.30
C SER A 62 10.72 7.05 2.69
N ASP A 63 9.98 7.73 1.81
CA ASP A 63 9.45 9.08 2.09
C ASP A 63 8.47 9.11 3.27
N GLU A 64 7.80 7.99 3.56
CA GLU A 64 6.86 7.86 4.70
C GLU A 64 7.52 7.38 6.01
N LEU A 65 8.79 6.98 5.97
CA LEU A 65 9.52 6.43 7.12
C LEU A 65 10.63 7.35 7.65
N ILE A 66 10.89 8.48 6.97
CA ILE A 66 11.79 9.56 7.39
C ILE A 66 11.01 10.55 8.28
#